data_AF-W2M391-F1
#
_entry.id   AF-W2M391-F1
#
_cell.length_a   1.000
_cell.length_b   1.000
_cell.length_c   1.000
_cell.angle_alpha   90.00
_cell.angle_beta   90.00
_cell.angle_gamma   90.00
#
_symmetry.space_group_name_H-M   'P 1'
#
loop_
_entity.id
_entity.type
_entity.pdbx_description
1 polymer ?
#
loop_
_entity_poly.entity_id
_entity_poly.type
_entity_poly.pdbx_seq_one_letter_code
_entity_poly.pdbx_strand_id
1 'polypeptide(L)'
;QKVCNFAISVSSTSSSSSKTIADTIIVTHSMGGLMMGGALANSRCSLASSSTWVSLSAPMTGSMGADYLQNACSGNNVFLQAVANLIGQCPANTAVVALSYEDESYSTTSLNSAYTAAQTSFRANVGAAMCSDNYSGLLSLYQAVYILAGTVIPHKSSENDGVVEYQSCAGGLSTSKFGNNYKDTFYVTGLNHMDTTFRNGDALVVNSQKPVKWFECLL
;
A
#
# COMPACT_ATOMS: atom_id res chain seq x y z
N GLN A 1 -10.07 8.86 -11.54
CA GLN A 1 -10.45 10.27 -11.77
C GLN A 1 -10.41 11.11 -10.49
N LYS A 2 -11.11 10.74 -9.40
CA LYS A 2 -11.15 11.55 -8.16
C LYS A 2 -9.75 11.91 -7.61
N VAL A 3 -8.84 10.95 -7.50
CA VAL A 3 -7.44 11.19 -7.07
C VAL A 3 -6.75 12.26 -7.91
N CYS A 4 -6.83 12.15 -9.25
CA CYS A 4 -6.27 13.14 -10.16
C CYS A 4 -6.85 14.53 -9.95
N ASN A 5 -8.18 14.65 -9.82
CA ASN A 5 -8.82 15.95 -9.64
C ASN A 5 -8.34 16.63 -8.35
N PHE A 6 -8.25 15.87 -7.25
CA PHE A 6 -7.71 16.38 -6.00
C PHE A 6 -6.24 16.79 -6.14
N ALA A 7 -5.39 15.93 -6.71
CA ALA A 7 -3.97 16.21 -6.89
C ALA A 7 -3.69 17.40 -7.83
N ILE A 8 -4.51 17.62 -8.86
CA ILE A 8 -4.41 18.79 -9.73
C ILE A 8 -4.82 20.07 -8.98
N SER A 9 -5.79 19.98 -8.05
CA SER A 9 -6.33 21.16 -7.37
C SER A 9 -5.41 21.75 -6.30
N VAL A 10 -4.39 21.02 -5.83
CA VAL A 10 -3.53 21.46 -4.71
C VAL A 10 -2.35 22.33 -5.12
N SER A 11 -2.05 22.43 -6.42
CA SER A 11 -0.93 23.22 -6.94
C SER A 11 -1.38 24.11 -8.10
N SER A 12 -1.05 25.41 -8.04
CA SER A 12 -1.40 26.38 -9.08
C SER A 12 -0.64 26.18 -10.40
N THR A 13 0.43 25.41 -10.39
CA THR A 13 1.22 25.07 -11.60
C THR A 13 0.74 23.78 -12.25
N SER A 14 -0.16 23.04 -11.60
CA SER A 14 -0.85 21.90 -12.20
C SER A 14 -1.82 22.36 -13.30
N SER A 15 -2.08 21.48 -14.26
CA SER A 15 -2.91 21.78 -15.42
C SER A 15 -4.09 20.83 -15.52
N SER A 16 -5.30 21.36 -15.37
CA SER A 16 -6.54 20.60 -15.58
C SER A 16 -6.76 20.22 -17.05
N SER A 17 -6.30 21.05 -17.99
CA SER A 17 -6.49 20.82 -19.43
C SER A 17 -5.61 19.67 -19.94
N SER A 18 -4.34 19.64 -19.54
CA SER A 18 -3.42 18.53 -19.86
C SER A 18 -3.47 17.38 -18.85
N LYS A 19 -4.26 17.53 -17.77
CA LYS A 19 -4.36 16.58 -16.65
C LYS A 19 -3.02 16.28 -16.00
N THR A 20 -2.15 17.29 -15.89
CA THR A 20 -0.79 17.15 -15.39
C THR A 20 -0.71 17.68 -13.96
N ILE A 21 -0.20 16.86 -13.05
CA ILE A 21 0.08 17.23 -11.66
C ILE A 21 1.52 17.72 -11.58
N ALA A 22 1.72 18.97 -11.20
CA ALA A 22 3.03 19.63 -11.11
C ALA A 22 3.30 20.19 -9.71
N ASP A 23 4.59 20.26 -9.35
CA ASP A 23 5.10 20.80 -8.08
C ASP A 23 4.38 20.22 -6.86
N THR A 24 4.12 18.91 -6.87
CA THR A 24 3.35 18.22 -5.83
C THR A 24 4.03 16.92 -5.42
N ILE A 25 4.17 16.73 -4.10
CA ILE A 25 4.53 15.43 -3.52
C ILE A 25 3.23 14.70 -3.19
N ILE A 26 2.98 13.59 -3.88
CA ILE A 26 1.82 12.75 -3.69
C ILE A 26 2.22 11.62 -2.75
N VAL A 27 1.65 11.62 -1.55
CA VAL A 27 1.86 10.54 -0.58
C VAL A 27 0.62 9.65 -0.56
N THR A 28 0.81 8.36 -0.82
CA THR A 28 -0.28 7.38 -0.81
C THR A 28 -0.01 6.29 0.21
N HIS A 29 -1.04 5.90 0.96
CA HIS A 29 -1.00 4.73 1.82
C HIS A 29 -1.99 3.66 1.35
N SER A 30 -1.61 2.39 1.50
CA SER A 30 -2.50 1.25 1.24
C SER A 30 -3.15 1.32 -0.14
N MET A 31 -4.46 1.08 -0.24
CA MET A 31 -5.25 1.19 -1.47
C MET A 31 -5.07 2.53 -2.21
N GLY A 32 -4.69 3.61 -1.51
CA GLY A 32 -4.37 4.89 -2.15
C GLY A 32 -3.27 4.76 -3.22
N GLY A 33 -2.31 3.86 -3.02
CA GLY A 33 -1.27 3.59 -4.01
C GLY A 33 -1.85 2.98 -5.29
N LEU A 34 -2.72 1.98 -5.17
CA LEU A 34 -3.43 1.40 -6.33
C LEU A 34 -4.31 2.43 -7.03
N MET A 35 -4.98 3.30 -6.27
CA MET A 35 -5.79 4.37 -6.85
C MET A 35 -4.94 5.35 -7.69
N MET A 36 -3.72 5.65 -7.24
CA MET A 36 -2.78 6.48 -8.00
C MET A 36 -2.21 5.72 -9.21
N GLY A 37 -1.69 4.51 -9.01
CA GLY A 37 -1.14 3.67 -10.07
C GLY A 37 -2.16 3.38 -11.17
N GLY A 38 -3.40 3.03 -10.80
CA GLY A 38 -4.50 2.85 -11.72
C GLY A 38 -4.91 4.14 -12.44
N ALA A 39 -4.83 5.30 -11.77
CA ALA A 39 -5.12 6.57 -12.41
C ALA A 39 -4.09 6.94 -13.49
N LEU A 40 -2.81 6.69 -13.23
CA LEU A 40 -1.73 6.87 -14.20
C LEU A 40 -1.86 5.86 -15.36
N ALA A 41 -2.08 4.58 -15.05
CA ALA A 41 -2.23 3.52 -16.04
C ALA A 41 -3.40 3.77 -17.00
N ASN A 42 -4.46 4.41 -16.53
CA ASN A 42 -5.64 4.74 -17.31
C ASN A 42 -5.61 6.17 -17.90
N SER A 43 -4.43 6.81 -17.93
CA SER A 43 -4.23 8.17 -18.47
C SER A 43 -5.24 9.20 -17.93
N ARG A 44 -5.64 9.04 -16.66
CA ARG A 44 -6.56 9.96 -15.98
C ARG A 44 -5.84 11.24 -15.55
N CYS A 45 -4.54 11.14 -15.30
CA CYS A 45 -3.60 12.23 -15.13
C CYS A 45 -2.17 11.73 -15.37
N SER A 46 -1.21 12.65 -15.41
CA SER A 46 0.23 12.39 -15.43
C SER A 46 0.96 13.20 -14.37
N LEU A 47 2.18 12.78 -14.02
CA LEU A 47 3.07 13.54 -13.14
C LEU A 47 4.05 14.35 -13.99
N ALA A 48 4.20 15.64 -13.70
CA ALA A 48 5.32 16.43 -14.20
C ALA A 48 6.62 15.98 -13.53
N SER A 49 7.76 16.32 -14.13
CA SER A 49 9.09 16.04 -13.54
C SER A 49 9.34 16.76 -12.22
N SER A 50 8.54 17.78 -11.90
CA SER A 50 8.59 18.49 -10.61
C SER A 50 7.69 17.89 -9.54
N SER A 51 7.00 16.78 -9.83
CA SER A 51 6.18 16.05 -8.88
C SER A 51 6.83 14.73 -8.50
N THR A 52 6.59 14.27 -7.28
CA THR A 52 7.10 12.98 -6.78
C THR A 52 5.97 12.16 -6.17
N TRP A 53 5.94 10.86 -6.44
CA TRP A 53 5.03 9.92 -5.77
C TRP A 53 5.79 9.12 -4.71
N VAL A 54 5.34 9.23 -3.46
CA VAL A 54 5.80 8.46 -2.30
C VAL A 54 4.71 7.45 -1.91
N SER A 55 5.06 6.16 -1.89
CA SER A 55 4.11 5.07 -1.62
C SER A 55 4.38 4.38 -0.29
N LEU A 56 3.34 4.11 0.49
CA LEU A 56 3.43 3.49 1.82
C LEU A 56 2.51 2.26 1.86
N SER A 57 3.06 1.06 2.03
CA SER A 57 2.30 -0.20 2.18
C SER A 57 1.23 -0.45 1.09
N ALA A 58 1.51 -0.10 -0.16
CA ALA A 58 0.49 -0.17 -1.22
C ALA A 58 0.33 -1.60 -1.77
N PRO A 59 -0.86 -2.21 -1.78
CA PRO A 59 -1.03 -3.59 -2.25
C PRO A 59 -1.04 -3.69 -3.79
N MET A 60 0.11 -3.54 -4.46
CA MET A 60 0.17 -3.48 -5.93
C MET A 60 -0.21 -4.79 -6.64
N THR A 61 -0.29 -5.90 -5.91
CA THR A 61 -0.84 -7.18 -6.37
C THR A 61 -2.03 -7.63 -5.51
N GLY A 62 -2.70 -6.71 -4.83
CA GLY A 62 -3.77 -7.01 -3.88
C GLY A 62 -3.27 -7.46 -2.50
N SER A 63 -4.19 -7.98 -1.69
CA SER A 63 -3.94 -8.35 -0.29
C SER A 63 -4.67 -9.64 0.06
N MET A 64 -3.99 -10.61 0.68
CA MET A 64 -4.64 -11.81 1.19
C MET A 64 -5.65 -11.50 2.30
N GLY A 65 -5.59 -10.32 2.91
CA GLY A 65 -6.64 -9.83 3.80
C GLY A 65 -7.99 -9.70 3.10
N ALA A 66 -8.01 -9.26 1.83
CA ALA A 66 -9.25 -9.19 1.06
C ALA A 66 -9.83 -10.59 0.78
N ASP A 67 -8.99 -11.53 0.37
CA ASP A 67 -9.38 -12.93 0.13
C ASP A 67 -9.83 -13.63 1.42
N TYR A 68 -9.16 -13.38 2.54
CA TYR A 68 -9.58 -13.89 3.85
C TYR A 68 -10.98 -13.38 4.23
N LEU A 69 -11.25 -12.09 4.06
CA LEU A 69 -12.57 -11.53 4.36
C LEU A 69 -13.65 -12.14 3.46
N GLN A 70 -13.39 -12.26 2.16
CA GLN A 70 -14.34 -12.85 1.21
C GLN A 70 -14.62 -14.32 1.51
N ASN A 71 -13.60 -15.10 1.89
CA ASN A 71 -13.75 -16.47 2.39
C ASN A 71 -14.61 -16.54 3.65
N ALA A 72 -14.37 -15.66 4.63
CA ALA A 72 -15.18 -15.65 5.84
C ALA A 72 -16.64 -15.25 5.56
N CYS A 73 -16.87 -14.27 4.68
CA CYS A 73 -18.23 -13.84 4.30
C CYS A 73 -19.01 -14.88 3.48
N SER A 74 -18.32 -15.77 2.77
CA SER A 74 -18.94 -16.91 2.08
C SER A 74 -19.19 -18.12 2.99
N GLY A 75 -18.81 -18.05 4.28
CA GLY A 75 -18.94 -19.14 5.24
C GLY A 75 -17.83 -20.18 5.16
N ASN A 76 -16.76 -19.91 4.40
CA ASN A 76 -15.67 -20.85 4.14
C ASN A 76 -14.50 -20.72 5.14
N ASN A 77 -14.52 -19.75 6.05
CA ASN A 77 -13.48 -19.58 7.07
C ASN A 77 -14.04 -18.99 8.38
N VAL A 78 -13.29 -19.15 9.47
CA VAL A 78 -13.58 -18.54 10.77
C VAL A 78 -13.49 -17.02 10.66
N PHE A 79 -14.58 -16.32 11.02
CA PHE A 79 -14.63 -14.87 11.05
C PHE A 79 -14.16 -14.33 12.41
N LEU A 80 -12.90 -13.91 12.50
CA LEU A 80 -12.37 -13.26 13.69
C LEU A 80 -12.68 -11.76 13.66
N GLN A 81 -13.57 -11.30 14.54
CA GLN A 81 -14.04 -9.90 14.57
C GLN A 81 -12.90 -8.88 14.69
N ALA A 82 -11.84 -9.20 15.43
CA ALA A 82 -10.68 -8.31 15.59
C ALA A 82 -9.95 -8.08 14.25
N VAL A 83 -9.85 -9.10 13.42
CA VAL A 83 -9.24 -9.02 12.07
C VAL A 83 -10.22 -8.40 11.09
N ALA A 84 -11.52 -8.72 11.18
CA ALA A 84 -12.56 -8.08 10.37
C ALA A 84 -12.59 -6.55 10.56
N ASN A 85 -12.42 -6.05 11.79
CA ASN A 85 -12.36 -4.61 12.02
C ASN A 85 -11.18 -3.92 11.27
N LEU A 86 -10.18 -4.68 10.87
CA LEU A 86 -9.02 -4.21 10.11
C LEU A 86 -9.31 -4.24 8.59
N ILE A 87 -9.73 -5.39 8.07
CA ILE A 87 -9.84 -5.65 6.61
C ILE A 87 -11.24 -5.40 6.03
N GLY A 88 -12.27 -5.22 6.89
CA GLY A 88 -13.65 -4.94 6.50
C GLY A 88 -14.68 -5.89 7.12
N GLN A 89 -15.96 -5.58 6.89
CA GLN A 89 -17.09 -6.37 7.39
C GLN A 89 -17.81 -7.10 6.27
N CYS A 90 -18.63 -8.10 6.64
CA CYS A 90 -19.50 -8.80 5.70
C CYS A 90 -20.81 -8.03 5.45
N PRO A 91 -21.34 -8.06 4.21
CA PRO A 91 -20.72 -8.63 3.00
C PRO A 91 -19.51 -7.78 2.53
N ALA A 92 -18.51 -8.45 1.93
CA ALA A 92 -17.35 -7.77 1.38
C ALA A 92 -17.79 -6.68 0.38
N ASN A 93 -17.39 -5.44 0.64
CA ASN A 93 -17.77 -4.32 -0.21
C ASN A 93 -16.89 -4.25 -1.48
N THR A 94 -17.25 -3.37 -2.41
CA THR A 94 -16.52 -3.21 -3.68
C THR A 94 -15.03 -2.87 -3.49
N ALA A 95 -14.65 -2.16 -2.42
CA ALA A 95 -13.25 -1.85 -2.16
C ALA A 95 -12.46 -3.10 -1.78
N VAL A 96 -13.02 -3.96 -0.93
CA VAL A 96 -12.41 -5.27 -0.58
C VAL A 96 -12.29 -6.14 -1.82
N VAL A 97 -13.36 -6.28 -2.61
CA VAL A 97 -13.34 -7.09 -3.84
C VAL A 97 -12.30 -6.57 -4.84
N ALA A 98 -12.10 -5.25 -4.91
CA ALA A 98 -11.08 -4.63 -5.75
C ALA A 98 -9.64 -4.81 -5.23
N LEU A 99 -9.47 -5.40 -4.03
CA LEU A 99 -8.20 -5.69 -3.39
C LEU A 99 -7.90 -7.20 -3.33
N SER A 100 -8.73 -8.06 -3.93
CA SER A 100 -8.44 -9.49 -4.07
C SER A 100 -7.03 -9.68 -4.62
N TYR A 101 -6.29 -10.63 -4.06
CA TYR A 101 -4.91 -10.87 -4.42
C TYR A 101 -4.79 -11.36 -5.87
N GLU A 102 -3.81 -10.83 -6.61
CA GLU A 102 -3.60 -11.15 -8.02
C GLU A 102 -3.40 -12.66 -8.21
N ASP A 103 -4.11 -13.22 -9.20
CA ASP A 103 -4.15 -14.66 -9.50
C ASP A 103 -4.74 -15.59 -8.42
N GLU A 104 -5.35 -15.04 -7.35
CA GLU A 104 -6.11 -15.83 -6.37
C GLU A 104 -7.58 -16.01 -6.72
N SER A 105 -8.24 -16.89 -5.96
CA SER A 105 -9.62 -17.36 -6.21
C SER A 105 -10.70 -16.26 -6.31
N TYR A 106 -10.52 -15.14 -5.61
CA TYR A 106 -11.45 -14.00 -5.66
C TYR A 106 -11.05 -12.92 -6.68
N SER A 107 -9.92 -13.08 -7.37
CA SER A 107 -9.53 -12.18 -8.44
C SER A 107 -10.15 -12.59 -9.77
N THR A 108 -10.21 -11.63 -10.70
CA THR A 108 -10.69 -11.83 -12.06
C THR A 108 -9.58 -11.50 -13.04
N THR A 109 -9.65 -12.04 -14.27
CA THR A 109 -8.70 -11.69 -15.33
C THR A 109 -8.63 -10.18 -15.58
N SER A 110 -9.76 -9.47 -15.46
CA SER A 110 -9.80 -8.01 -15.58
C SER A 110 -9.10 -7.30 -14.44
N LEU A 111 -9.23 -7.81 -13.20
CA LEU A 111 -8.54 -7.25 -12.03
C LEU A 111 -7.02 -7.50 -12.12
N ASN A 112 -6.58 -8.71 -12.50
CA ASN A 112 -5.15 -9.01 -12.73
C ASN A 112 -4.57 -8.11 -13.83
N SER A 113 -5.31 -7.90 -14.92
CA SER A 113 -4.89 -6.98 -15.98
C SER A 113 -4.75 -5.54 -15.47
N ALA A 114 -5.64 -5.10 -14.56
CA ALA A 114 -5.57 -3.80 -13.94
C ALA A 114 -4.38 -3.67 -12.97
N TYR A 115 -4.07 -4.72 -12.20
CA TYR A 115 -2.86 -4.77 -11.36
C TYR A 115 -1.60 -4.67 -12.22
N THR A 116 -1.47 -5.49 -13.26
CA THR A 116 -0.32 -5.45 -14.17
C THR A 116 -0.10 -4.04 -14.75
N ALA A 117 -1.18 -3.37 -15.15
CA ALA A 117 -1.11 -1.99 -15.65
C ALA A 117 -0.71 -1.00 -14.55
N ALA A 118 -1.33 -1.09 -13.36
CA ALA A 118 -1.01 -0.23 -12.22
C ALA A 118 0.44 -0.40 -11.74
N GLN A 119 0.94 -1.63 -11.69
CA GLN A 119 2.33 -1.95 -11.36
C GLN A 119 3.32 -1.37 -12.37
N THR A 120 2.96 -1.40 -13.66
CA THR A 120 3.78 -0.76 -14.71
C THR A 120 3.88 0.73 -14.48
N SER A 121 2.76 1.40 -14.19
CA SER A 121 2.77 2.81 -13.82
C SER A 121 3.49 3.08 -12.50
N PHE A 122 3.35 2.21 -11.50
CA PHE A 122 4.06 2.29 -10.22
C PHE A 122 5.57 2.32 -10.45
N ARG A 123 6.13 1.29 -11.11
CA ARG A 123 7.58 1.20 -11.38
C ARG A 123 8.12 2.36 -12.20
N ALA A 124 7.31 2.94 -13.08
CA ALA A 124 7.72 4.05 -13.93
C ALA A 124 7.68 5.42 -13.23
N ASN A 125 6.91 5.58 -12.14
CA ASN A 125 6.59 6.89 -11.58
C ASN A 125 6.86 7.03 -10.07
N VAL A 126 6.98 5.94 -9.33
CA VAL A 126 7.23 6.01 -7.88
C VAL A 126 8.66 6.50 -7.62
N GLY A 127 8.77 7.56 -6.82
CA GLY A 127 10.07 8.13 -6.44
C GLY A 127 10.65 7.49 -5.18
N ALA A 128 9.78 7.10 -4.23
CA ALA A 128 10.16 6.44 -2.99
C ALA A 128 9.04 5.49 -2.53
N ALA A 129 9.40 4.40 -1.85
CA ALA A 129 8.42 3.47 -1.31
C ALA A 129 8.85 2.93 0.05
N MET A 130 7.91 2.88 1.00
CA MET A 130 8.03 2.17 2.26
C MET A 130 7.18 0.91 2.20
N CYS A 131 7.83 -0.23 2.41
CA CYS A 131 7.19 -1.53 2.52
C CYS A 131 7.62 -2.21 3.83
N SER A 132 6.92 -3.27 4.24
CA SER A 132 7.33 -4.05 5.41
C SER A 132 7.47 -5.51 5.09
N ASP A 133 8.51 -6.12 5.65
CA ASP A 133 8.74 -7.56 5.66
C ASP A 133 8.37 -8.19 7.01
N ASN A 134 7.87 -7.40 7.97
CA ASN A 134 7.47 -7.89 9.28
C ASN A 134 6.40 -6.98 9.91
N TYR A 135 5.34 -7.60 10.44
CA TYR A 135 4.17 -6.98 11.07
C TYR A 135 4.30 -6.70 12.57
N SER A 136 5.48 -6.91 13.16
CA SER A 136 5.72 -6.71 14.60
C SER A 136 5.41 -5.27 15.02
N GLY A 137 5.79 -4.28 14.20
CA GLY A 137 5.42 -2.89 14.43
C GLY A 137 6.01 -2.25 15.70
N LEU A 138 5.53 -1.03 15.95
CA LEU A 138 5.82 -0.24 17.13
C LEU A 138 4.90 -0.65 18.27
N LEU A 139 5.38 -0.52 19.51
CA LEU A 139 4.58 -0.79 20.71
C LEU A 139 3.36 0.14 20.74
N SER A 140 2.19 -0.43 20.52
CA SER A 140 0.92 0.30 20.46
C SER A 140 -0.26 -0.65 20.67
N LEU A 141 -1.46 -0.10 20.85
CA LEU A 141 -2.69 -0.92 20.88
C LEU A 141 -2.96 -1.64 19.56
N TYR A 142 -2.41 -1.15 18.44
CA TYR A 142 -2.58 -1.76 17.12
C TYR A 142 -1.67 -2.97 16.92
N GLN A 143 -0.52 -3.02 17.60
CA GLN A 143 0.46 -4.10 17.47
C GLN A 143 -0.17 -5.49 17.62
N ALA A 144 -0.96 -5.71 18.68
CA ALA A 144 -1.59 -7.00 18.92
C ALA A 144 -2.56 -7.40 17.80
N VAL A 145 -3.29 -6.45 17.23
CA VAL A 145 -4.25 -6.69 16.15
C VAL A 145 -3.52 -7.07 14.86
N TYR A 146 -2.42 -6.38 14.54
CA TYR A 146 -1.62 -6.70 13.34
C TYR A 146 -0.81 -7.99 13.48
N ILE A 147 -0.33 -8.33 14.68
CA ILE A 147 0.24 -9.66 14.97
C ILE A 147 -0.79 -10.75 14.74
N LEU A 148 -2.02 -10.57 15.25
CA LEU A 148 -3.10 -11.51 15.01
C LEU A 148 -3.39 -11.64 13.50
N ALA A 149 -3.54 -10.51 12.80
CA ALA A 149 -3.80 -10.49 11.36
C ALA A 149 -2.71 -11.21 10.56
N GLY A 150 -1.44 -10.87 10.80
CA GLY A 150 -0.28 -11.50 10.17
C GLY A 150 -0.11 -12.99 10.50
N THR A 151 -0.78 -13.48 11.54
CA THR A 151 -0.78 -14.91 11.93
C THR A 151 -1.94 -15.69 11.29
N VAL A 152 -3.14 -15.10 11.21
CA VAL A 152 -4.36 -15.83 10.81
C VAL A 152 -4.74 -15.64 9.35
N ILE A 153 -4.34 -14.53 8.72
CA ILE A 153 -4.52 -14.32 7.30
C ILE A 153 -3.53 -15.26 6.58
N PRO A 154 -3.99 -16.03 5.59
CA PRO A 154 -3.13 -16.97 4.85
C PRO A 154 -2.27 -16.21 3.83
N HIS A 155 -1.32 -15.42 4.34
CA HIS A 155 -0.39 -14.64 3.51
C HIS A 155 0.43 -15.53 2.59
N LYS A 156 0.82 -14.99 1.42
CA LYS A 156 1.69 -15.70 0.47
C LYS A 156 3.12 -15.89 0.98
N SER A 157 3.50 -15.15 2.02
CA SER A 157 4.82 -15.12 2.65
C SER A 157 4.71 -14.72 4.11
N SER A 158 5.69 -15.11 4.94
CA SER A 158 5.86 -14.55 6.28
C SER A 158 6.26 -13.07 6.25
N GLU A 159 6.70 -12.56 5.10
CA GLU A 159 7.08 -11.17 4.88
C GLU A 159 5.85 -10.32 4.53
N ASN A 160 5.26 -9.69 5.54
CA ASN A 160 4.07 -8.85 5.39
C ASN A 160 3.96 -7.83 6.54
N ASP A 161 3.15 -6.80 6.34
CA ASP A 161 2.84 -5.77 7.34
C ASP A 161 1.57 -6.09 8.18
N GLY A 162 1.08 -7.32 8.09
CA GLY A 162 -0.13 -7.83 8.73
C GLY A 162 -1.35 -7.81 7.82
N VAL A 163 -1.24 -7.16 6.65
CA VAL A 163 -2.32 -7.04 5.65
C VAL A 163 -1.78 -7.20 4.25
N VAL A 164 -0.64 -6.58 3.96
CA VAL A 164 -0.03 -6.52 2.63
C VAL A 164 1.33 -7.20 2.68
N GLU A 165 1.51 -8.14 1.77
CA GLU A 165 2.76 -8.84 1.54
C GLU A 165 3.84 -7.87 1.02
N TYR A 166 5.09 -8.07 1.44
CA TYR A 166 6.22 -7.25 1.00
C TYR A 166 6.32 -7.20 -0.54
N GLN A 167 6.19 -8.36 -1.20
CA GLN A 167 6.23 -8.43 -2.67
C GLN A 167 5.08 -7.68 -3.34
N SER A 168 3.88 -7.73 -2.76
CA SER A 168 2.73 -6.92 -3.21
C SER A 168 3.05 -5.44 -3.06
N CYS A 169 3.66 -5.03 -1.94
CA CYS A 169 4.08 -3.65 -1.73
C CYS A 169 5.16 -3.18 -2.74
N ALA A 170 6.11 -4.04 -3.06
CA ALA A 170 7.19 -3.71 -3.98
C ALA A 170 6.68 -3.46 -5.42
N GLY A 171 5.50 -3.94 -5.81
CA GLY A 171 4.88 -3.68 -7.12
C GLY A 171 5.76 -4.05 -8.32
N GLY A 172 6.58 -5.10 -8.15
CA GLY A 172 7.54 -5.56 -9.14
C GLY A 172 8.85 -4.75 -9.19
N LEU A 173 9.08 -3.81 -8.27
CA LEU A 173 10.43 -3.31 -8.01
C LEU A 173 11.28 -4.45 -7.44
N SER A 174 12.56 -4.50 -7.82
CA SER A 174 13.47 -5.50 -7.24
C SER A 174 13.66 -5.24 -5.75
N THR A 175 13.47 -6.26 -4.92
CA THR A 175 13.64 -6.17 -3.47
C THR A 175 15.08 -5.82 -3.06
N SER A 176 16.07 -6.05 -3.94
CA SER A 176 17.46 -5.62 -3.71
C SER A 176 17.65 -4.10 -3.74
N LYS A 177 16.67 -3.33 -4.24
CA LYS A 177 16.66 -1.86 -4.15
C LYS A 177 16.28 -1.37 -2.76
N PHE A 178 15.64 -2.21 -1.95
CA PHE A 178 15.15 -1.82 -0.64
C PHE A 178 16.22 -2.05 0.41
N GLY A 179 16.46 -1.02 1.22
CA GLY A 179 17.31 -1.10 2.40
C GLY A 179 16.48 -0.94 3.67
N ASN A 180 17.04 -1.39 4.80
CA ASN A 180 16.35 -1.37 6.09
C ASN A 180 16.73 -0.17 6.98
N ASN A 181 17.32 0.86 6.37
CA ASN A 181 17.66 2.12 7.02
C ASN A 181 16.67 3.21 6.60
N TYR A 182 16.26 4.06 7.54
CA TYR A 182 15.38 5.20 7.25
C TYR A 182 15.98 6.22 6.28
N LYS A 183 17.23 6.07 5.86
CA LYS A 183 17.85 6.88 4.80
C LYS A 183 17.68 6.30 3.40
N ASP A 184 17.18 5.06 3.29
CA ASP A 184 17.03 4.38 2.01
C ASP A 184 15.75 4.88 1.30
N THR A 185 15.86 5.29 0.05
CA THR A 185 14.71 5.79 -0.74
C THR A 185 13.61 4.74 -0.88
N PHE A 186 14.02 3.49 -1.06
CA PHE A 186 13.15 2.31 -0.98
C PHE A 186 13.44 1.64 0.35
N TYR A 187 12.50 1.73 1.28
CA TYR A 187 12.70 1.39 2.68
C TYR A 187 11.87 0.17 3.04
N VAL A 188 12.54 -0.92 3.40
CA VAL A 188 11.91 -2.12 3.95
C VAL A 188 11.96 -2.07 5.47
N THR A 189 10.80 -2.30 6.09
CA THR A 189 10.57 -2.01 7.50
C THR A 189 10.03 -3.21 8.27
N GLY A 190 10.21 -3.17 9.60
CA GLY A 190 9.50 -4.06 10.52
C GLY A 190 8.26 -3.42 11.11
N LEU A 191 7.54 -2.62 10.31
CA LEU A 191 6.35 -1.88 10.72
C LEU A 191 5.08 -2.64 10.33
N ASN A 192 4.04 -2.60 11.18
CA ASN A 192 2.73 -3.05 10.73
C ASN A 192 2.09 -2.01 9.79
N HIS A 193 1.02 -2.41 9.11
CA HIS A 193 0.34 -1.61 8.09
C HIS A 193 -0.13 -0.23 8.58
N MET A 194 -0.41 -0.09 9.88
CA MET A 194 -0.84 1.18 10.47
C MET A 194 0.35 2.07 10.82
N ASP A 195 1.44 1.50 11.32
CA ASP A 195 2.62 2.29 11.69
C ASP A 195 3.27 2.97 10.48
N THR A 196 3.10 2.42 9.26
CA THR A 196 3.55 3.08 8.02
C THR A 196 2.80 4.39 7.72
N THR A 197 1.73 4.70 8.47
CA THR A 197 0.99 5.98 8.40
C THR A 197 1.52 7.06 9.34
N PHE A 198 2.70 6.86 9.94
CA PHE A 198 3.37 7.80 10.87
C PHE A 198 2.68 7.97 12.24
N ARG A 199 1.54 7.33 12.47
CA ARG A 199 0.69 7.54 13.67
C ARG A 199 1.37 7.24 14.99
N ASN A 200 2.30 6.30 14.99
CA ASN A 200 2.98 5.82 16.19
C ASN A 200 4.42 6.35 16.32
N GLY A 201 4.81 7.28 15.44
CA GLY A 201 6.14 7.89 15.47
C GLY A 201 7.24 6.94 15.02
N ASP A 202 8.40 7.07 15.65
CA ASP A 202 9.59 6.27 15.35
C ASP A 202 10.01 5.43 16.56
N ALA A 203 10.54 4.23 16.30
CA ALA A 203 11.30 3.50 17.29
C ALA A 203 12.52 4.31 17.71
N LEU A 204 12.96 4.20 18.98
CA LEU A 204 14.14 4.92 19.45
C LEU A 204 15.43 4.38 18.82
N VAL A 205 15.58 3.06 18.69
CA VAL A 205 16.84 2.41 18.30
C VAL A 205 16.74 1.69 16.96
N VAL A 206 15.63 1.01 16.67
CA VAL A 206 15.51 0.13 15.49
C VAL A 206 15.36 0.97 14.21
N ASN A 207 16.36 0.94 13.34
CA ASN A 207 16.38 1.77 12.12
C ASN A 207 15.32 1.39 11.10
N SER A 208 14.85 0.14 11.08
CA SER A 208 13.77 -0.36 10.22
C SER A 208 12.37 -0.06 10.76
N GLN A 209 12.26 0.74 11.81
CA GLN A 209 10.99 1.14 12.41
C GLN A 209 10.93 2.66 12.66
N LYS A 210 11.43 3.46 11.71
CA LYS A 210 11.46 4.93 11.81
C LYS A 210 10.76 5.59 10.62
N PRO A 211 9.43 5.42 10.48
CA PRO A 211 8.70 5.92 9.33
C PRO A 211 8.69 7.45 9.23
N VAL A 212 8.63 8.17 10.36
CA VAL A 212 8.62 9.64 10.37
C VAL A 212 9.98 10.16 9.92
N LYS A 213 11.06 9.67 10.55
CA LYS A 213 12.41 10.04 10.17
C LYS A 213 12.74 9.72 8.71
N TRP A 214 12.22 8.60 8.20
CA TRP A 214 12.36 8.28 6.78
C TRP A 214 11.74 9.34 5.89
N PHE A 215 10.51 9.75 6.18
CA PHE A 215 9.83 10.78 5.40
C PHE A 215 10.53 12.14 5.50
N GLU A 216 11.01 12.52 6.69
CA GLU A 216 11.81 13.73 6.89
C GLU A 216 13.13 13.71 6.10
N CYS A 217 13.77 12.55 5.93
CA CYS A 217 15.01 12.41 5.17
C CYS A 217 14.79 12.36 3.65
N LEU A 218 13.55 12.15 3.19
CA LEU A 218 13.19 12.14 1.77
C LEU A 218 12.92 13.54 1.21
N LEU A 219 12.51 14.48 2.06
CA LEU A 219 12.17 15.87 1.72
C LEU A 219 13.40 16.78 1.74
#